data_AF-A0A1V2B3Q7-F1
#
_entry.id   AF-A0A1V2B3Q7-F1
#
_cell.length_a   1.000
_cell.length_b   1.000
_cell.length_c   1.000
_cell.angle_alpha   90.00
_cell.angle_beta   90.00
_cell.angle_gamma   90.00
#
_symmetry.space_group_name_H-M   'P 1'
#
loop_
_entity.id
_entity.type
_entity.pdbx_description
1 polymer ?
#
loop_
_entity_poly.entity_id
_entity_poly.type
_entity_poly.pdbx_seq_one_letter_code
_entity_poly.pdbx_strand_id
1 'polypeptide(L)'
;MKNFPVIDLIEINIEESLRFINSLQVHEKFEIDKYPVARGTCIEVNSYTGLLFTHGTTPSIKQQGGRDFMGGRGIPAPLVIKKHYGPSSLETIATEILSLSKMNWNSASLYSKLPATIQSSNDIARIGSMLSRFSGKSYDYRLFILSIIR
;
A
#
# COMPACT_ATOMS: atom_id res chain seq x y z
N MET A 1 3.45 18.88 -32.97
CA MET A 1 3.62 19.23 -31.54
C MET A 1 4.17 18.01 -30.81
N LYS A 2 5.33 18.10 -30.14
CA LYS A 2 5.86 17.00 -29.33
C LYS A 2 4.93 16.82 -28.11
N ASN A 3 4.40 15.62 -27.91
CA ASN A 3 3.60 15.28 -26.74
C ASN A 3 4.57 15.13 -25.56
N PHE A 4 4.55 16.07 -24.61
CA PHE A 4 5.36 15.94 -23.41
C PHE A 4 4.73 14.89 -22.48
N PRO A 5 5.53 13.99 -21.87
CA PRO A 5 4.99 13.03 -20.94
C PRO A 5 4.42 13.76 -19.72
N VAL A 6 3.22 13.37 -19.33
CA VAL A 6 2.61 13.77 -18.06
C VAL A 6 3.29 12.98 -16.95
N ILE A 7 3.83 13.68 -15.95
CA ILE A 7 4.60 13.08 -14.86
C ILE A 7 4.06 13.60 -13.53
N ASP A 8 3.82 12.67 -12.60
CA ASP A 8 3.53 12.96 -11.20
C ASP A 8 4.72 12.58 -10.32
N LEU A 9 5.06 13.45 -9.36
CA LEU A 9 6.06 13.19 -8.32
C LEU A 9 5.32 13.00 -6.99
N ILE A 10 5.42 11.79 -6.45
CA ILE A 10 4.72 11.40 -5.23
C ILE A 10 5.68 10.74 -4.23
N GLU A 11 5.31 10.83 -2.97
CA GLU A 11 5.96 10.17 -1.84
C GLU A 11 4.93 9.31 -1.11
N ILE A 12 5.35 8.10 -0.70
CA ILE A 12 4.49 7.13 -0.04
C ILE A 12 5.22 6.63 1.21
N ASN A 13 4.66 6.88 2.38
CA ASN A 13 5.20 6.40 3.66
C ASN A 13 4.11 5.71 4.48
N ILE A 14 4.50 4.86 5.43
CA ILE A 14 3.57 4.30 6.42
C ILE A 14 3.50 5.25 7.61
N GLU A 15 2.30 5.65 8.04
CA GLU A 15 2.13 6.43 9.27
C GLU A 15 1.84 5.51 10.46
N GLU A 16 2.90 5.10 11.15
CA GLU A 16 2.82 4.16 12.25
C GLU A 16 2.12 4.72 13.49
N SER A 17 1.98 6.04 13.63
CA SER A 17 1.27 6.63 14.77
C SER A 17 -0.25 6.59 14.65
N LEU A 18 -0.78 6.38 13.43
CA LEU A 18 -2.21 6.45 13.16
C LEU A 18 -2.86 5.07 13.07
N ARG A 19 -4.00 4.90 13.75
CA ARG A 19 -4.84 3.69 13.71
C ARG A 19 -6.30 4.09 13.69
N PHE A 20 -7.06 3.55 12.74
CA PHE A 20 -8.46 3.90 12.56
C PHE A 20 -9.35 2.65 12.62
N ILE A 21 -10.47 2.81 13.30
CA ILE A 21 -11.53 1.83 13.43
C ILE A 21 -12.73 2.37 12.65
N ASN A 22 -13.47 1.48 12.02
CA ASN A 22 -14.62 1.87 11.22
C ASN A 22 -15.79 2.33 12.12
N SER A 23 -16.76 3.04 11.56
CA SER A 23 -18.00 3.41 12.25
C SER A 23 -19.21 2.96 11.44
N LEU A 24 -20.25 2.55 12.14
CA LEU A 24 -21.51 2.10 11.57
C LEU A 24 -22.59 3.12 11.91
N GLN A 25 -23.39 3.49 10.91
CA GLN A 25 -24.59 4.27 11.15
C GLN A 25 -25.75 3.30 11.41
N VAL A 26 -26.25 3.30 12.64
CA VAL A 26 -27.36 2.44 13.10
C VAL A 26 -28.41 3.36 13.71
N HIS A 27 -29.61 3.39 13.12
CA HIS A 27 -30.74 4.22 13.60
C HIS A 27 -30.34 5.69 13.87
N GLU A 28 -29.70 6.34 12.89
CA GLU A 28 -29.21 7.74 12.95
C GLU A 28 -28.11 8.01 14.01
N LYS A 29 -27.61 6.99 14.69
CA LYS A 29 -26.46 7.10 15.61
C LYS A 29 -25.24 6.44 15.01
N PHE A 30 -24.07 7.02 15.29
CA PHE A 30 -22.79 6.42 14.95
C PHE A 30 -22.35 5.48 16.09
N GLU A 31 -22.24 4.21 15.76
CA GLU A 31 -21.66 3.19 16.63
C GLU A 31 -20.27 2.81 16.11
N ILE A 32 -19.36 2.50 17.04
CA ILE A 32 -18.01 2.05 16.69
C ILE A 32 -18.10 0.62 16.16
N ASP A 33 -17.65 0.43 14.92
CA ASP A 33 -17.49 -0.90 14.35
C ASP A 33 -16.33 -1.60 15.05
N LYS A 34 -16.40 -2.89 15.35
CA LYS A 34 -15.29 -3.62 16.02
C LYS A 34 -14.15 -4.00 15.05
N TYR A 35 -14.16 -3.43 13.84
CA TYR A 35 -13.28 -3.78 12.74
C TYR A 35 -12.49 -2.56 12.24
N PRO A 36 -11.28 -2.79 11.69
CA PRO A 36 -10.50 -1.71 11.11
C PRO A 36 -11.21 -1.09 9.90
N VAL A 37 -10.74 0.09 9.50
CA VAL A 37 -11.21 0.76 8.28
C VAL A 37 -11.11 -0.18 7.07
N ALA A 38 -12.08 -0.07 6.16
CA ALA A 38 -12.12 -0.87 4.94
C ALA A 38 -10.89 -0.63 4.06
N ARG A 39 -10.39 -1.70 3.42
CA ARG A 39 -9.33 -1.58 2.42
C ARG A 39 -9.83 -0.74 1.24
N GLY A 40 -9.01 0.22 0.81
CA GLY A 40 -9.30 1.13 -0.29
C GLY A 40 -9.90 2.45 0.17
N THR A 41 -10.21 2.62 1.46
CA THR A 41 -10.57 3.94 2.00
C THR A 41 -9.40 4.90 1.80
N CYS A 42 -9.71 6.08 1.26
CA CYS A 42 -8.80 7.19 1.14
C CYS A 42 -9.38 8.39 1.88
N ILE A 43 -8.62 8.98 2.81
CA ILE A 43 -8.99 10.19 3.53
C ILE A 43 -8.13 11.33 2.99
N GLU A 44 -8.76 12.31 2.36
CA GLU A 44 -8.08 13.53 1.94
C GLU A 44 -7.78 14.40 3.17
N VAL A 45 -6.50 14.70 3.41
CA VAL A 45 -6.08 15.63 4.46
C VAL A 45 -6.03 17.05 3.91
N ASN A 46 -5.57 17.18 2.66
CA ASN A 46 -5.58 18.40 1.85
C ASN A 46 -5.35 18.03 0.37
N SER A 47 -5.36 19.03 -0.52
CA SER A 47 -5.23 18.82 -1.96
C SER A 47 -3.94 18.14 -2.44
N TYR A 48 -2.92 18.01 -1.58
CA TYR A 48 -1.64 17.37 -1.88
C TYR A 48 -1.34 16.16 -1.00
N THR A 49 -2.15 15.88 0.03
CA THR A 49 -1.88 14.83 1.02
C THR A 49 -3.12 14.01 1.30
N GLY A 50 -3.00 12.68 1.20
CA GLY A 50 -4.06 11.74 1.53
C GLY A 50 -3.55 10.57 2.37
N LEU A 51 -4.46 9.95 3.12
CA LEU A 51 -4.23 8.72 3.86
C LEU A 51 -4.95 7.57 3.15
N LEU A 52 -4.21 6.59 2.65
CA LEU A 52 -4.75 5.43 1.94
C LEU A 52 -4.61 4.16 2.78
N PHE A 53 -5.72 3.47 3.01
CA PHE A 53 -5.73 2.17 3.68
C PHE A 53 -5.58 1.04 2.66
N THR A 54 -4.35 0.59 2.43
CA THR A 54 -4.05 -0.57 1.57
C THR A 54 -4.31 -1.92 2.26
N HIS A 55 -4.41 -1.90 3.59
CA HIS A 55 -4.77 -3.03 4.44
C HIS A 55 -5.97 -2.65 5.31
N GLY A 56 -6.91 -3.58 5.48
CA GLY A 56 -8.15 -3.33 6.19
C GLY A 56 -9.19 -4.38 5.91
N THR A 57 -10.40 -4.15 6.42
CA THR A 57 -11.53 -5.04 6.20
C THR A 57 -11.80 -5.19 4.71
N THR A 58 -11.88 -6.43 4.26
CA THR A 58 -12.15 -6.79 2.87
C THR A 58 -13.55 -7.40 2.80
N PRO A 59 -14.55 -6.67 2.26
CA PRO A 59 -15.95 -7.12 2.26
C PRO A 59 -16.18 -8.40 1.42
N SER A 60 -15.26 -8.73 0.52
CA SER A 60 -15.34 -9.86 -0.40
C SER A 60 -15.07 -11.22 0.26
N ILE A 61 -14.44 -11.24 1.44
CA ILE A 61 -14.16 -12.48 2.18
C ILE A 61 -15.24 -12.63 3.26
N LYS A 62 -16.42 -13.10 2.83
CA LYS A 62 -17.50 -13.48 3.75
C LYS A 62 -17.31 -14.94 4.17
N GLN A 63 -16.42 -15.21 5.12
CA GLN A 63 -16.61 -16.41 5.94
C GLN A 63 -17.64 -16.07 7.03
N GLN A 64 -18.83 -16.67 6.91
CA GLN A 64 -19.86 -16.68 7.97
C GLN A 64 -20.29 -15.31 8.53
N GLY A 65 -20.56 -14.33 7.67
CA GLY A 65 -21.18 -13.05 8.07
C GLY A 65 -20.28 -12.05 8.78
N GLY A 66 -18.99 -12.36 8.98
CA GLY A 66 -17.99 -11.47 9.57
C GLY A 66 -17.30 -10.56 8.53
N ARG A 67 -16.74 -9.45 9.03
CA ARG A 67 -15.80 -8.58 8.32
C ARG A 67 -14.38 -9.12 8.51
N ASP A 68 -13.77 -9.69 7.48
CA ASP A 68 -12.42 -10.27 7.61
C ASP A 68 -11.34 -9.29 7.10
N PHE A 69 -10.17 -9.30 7.74
CA PHE A 69 -8.98 -8.60 7.28
C PHE A 69 -7.75 -9.50 7.45
N MET A 70 -6.95 -9.57 6.39
CA MET A 70 -5.94 -10.60 6.20
C MET A 70 -4.95 -10.68 7.39
N GLY A 71 -4.95 -11.81 8.09
CA GLY A 71 -4.02 -12.10 9.18
C GLY A 71 -4.45 -11.64 10.57
N GLY A 72 -5.58 -10.94 10.74
CA GLY A 72 -6.20 -10.67 12.05
C GLY A 72 -5.31 -9.97 13.10
N ARG A 73 -4.17 -9.39 12.69
CA ARG A 73 -3.12 -8.89 13.59
C ARG A 73 -3.07 -7.37 13.61
N GLY A 74 -3.68 -6.80 14.63
CA GLY A 74 -3.64 -5.37 14.93
C GLY A 74 -4.42 -4.50 13.95
N ILE A 75 -4.72 -3.27 14.35
CA ILE A 75 -5.32 -2.26 13.47
C ILE A 75 -4.23 -1.83 12.46
N PRO A 76 -4.53 -1.78 11.15
CA PRO A 76 -3.55 -1.39 10.14
C PRO A 76 -3.23 0.12 10.21
N ALA A 77 -1.96 0.44 9.94
CA ALA A 77 -1.51 1.79 9.66
C ALA A 77 -1.88 2.20 8.23
N PRO A 78 -2.30 3.45 7.98
CA PRO A 78 -2.48 3.97 6.62
C PRO A 78 -1.15 4.28 5.94
N LEU A 79 -1.17 4.34 4.61
CA LEU A 79 -0.13 4.98 3.81
C LEU A 79 -0.42 6.48 3.69
N VAL A 80 0.56 7.33 4.00
CA VAL A 80 0.54 8.75 3.66
C VAL A 80 1.03 8.89 2.24
N ILE A 81 0.17 9.45 1.40
CA ILE A 81 0.50 9.83 0.03
C ILE A 81 0.69 11.34 0.03
N LYS A 82 1.86 11.80 -0.42
CA LYS A 82 2.15 13.22 -0.61
C LYS A 82 2.50 13.49 -2.06
N LYS A 83 1.70 14.31 -2.73
CA LYS A 83 1.93 14.77 -4.10
C LYS A 83 2.76 16.04 -4.08
N HIS A 84 3.94 15.99 -4.69
CA HIS A 84 4.86 17.13 -4.81
C HIS A 84 4.70 17.86 -6.15
N TYR A 85 4.40 17.12 -7.22
CA TYR A 85 4.19 17.69 -8.55
C TYR A 85 3.26 16.79 -9.38
N GLY A 86 2.61 17.39 -10.37
CA GLY A 86 1.87 16.70 -11.41
C GLY A 86 0.35 16.93 -11.39
N PRO A 87 -0.30 16.71 -12.56
CA PRO A 87 -1.69 17.09 -12.76
C PRO A 87 -2.69 16.06 -12.23
N SER A 88 -2.25 14.84 -11.87
CA SER A 88 -3.17 13.78 -11.45
C SER A 88 -3.82 14.10 -10.10
N SER A 89 -5.06 13.67 -9.94
CA SER A 89 -5.78 13.82 -8.67
C SER A 89 -5.25 12.83 -7.62
N LEU A 90 -5.44 13.13 -6.33
CA LEU A 90 -5.12 12.20 -5.25
C LEU A 90 -5.91 10.89 -5.36
N GLU A 91 -7.15 10.94 -5.86
CA GLU A 91 -7.98 9.76 -6.10
C GLU A 91 -7.37 8.83 -7.15
N THR A 92 -6.90 9.40 -8.27
CA THR A 92 -6.21 8.67 -9.33
C THR A 92 -4.96 7.98 -8.79
N ILE A 93 -4.10 8.74 -8.11
CA ILE A 93 -2.87 8.24 -7.50
C ILE A 93 -3.16 7.14 -6.47
N ALA A 94 -4.16 7.34 -5.61
CA ALA A 94 -4.54 6.37 -4.60
C ALA A 94 -5.06 5.06 -5.22
N THR A 95 -5.84 5.16 -6.30
CA THR A 95 -6.37 4.00 -7.02
C THR A 95 -5.25 3.18 -7.67
N GLU A 96 -4.27 3.86 -8.26
CA GLU A 96 -3.07 3.22 -8.84
C GLU A 96 -2.24 2.53 -7.76
N ILE A 97 -1.96 3.20 -6.63
CA ILE A 97 -1.23 2.60 -5.50
C ILE A 97 -1.98 1.37 -4.96
N LEU A 98 -3.31 1.45 -4.79
CA LEU A 98 -4.13 0.35 -4.32
C LEU A 98 -4.12 -0.84 -5.29
N SER A 99 -4.02 -0.58 -6.59
CA SER A 99 -3.91 -1.59 -7.64
C SER A 99 -2.53 -2.25 -7.65
N LEU A 100 -1.46 -1.46 -7.56
CA LEU A 100 -0.09 -1.96 -7.43
C LEU A 100 0.14 -2.76 -6.15
N SER A 101 -0.61 -2.46 -5.08
CA SER A 101 -0.64 -3.24 -3.83
C SER A 101 -1.17 -4.68 -4.02
N LYS A 102 -1.91 -4.95 -5.10
CA LYS A 102 -2.34 -6.32 -5.46
C LYS A 102 -1.36 -7.05 -6.38
N MET A 103 -0.36 -6.35 -6.92
CA MET A 103 0.53 -6.89 -7.95
C MET A 103 1.80 -7.52 -7.37
N ASN A 104 1.79 -7.92 -6.10
CA ASN A 104 2.90 -8.64 -5.50
C ASN A 104 2.80 -10.14 -5.79
N TRP A 105 3.46 -10.60 -6.87
CA TRP A 105 3.53 -12.02 -7.23
C TRP A 105 4.44 -12.85 -6.29
N ASN A 106 5.24 -12.20 -5.45
CA ASN A 106 6.15 -12.88 -4.51
C ASN A 106 5.46 -13.36 -3.23
N SER A 107 4.14 -13.15 -3.10
CA SER A 107 3.38 -13.54 -1.91
C SER A 107 2.05 -14.18 -2.29
N ALA A 108 1.65 -15.22 -1.56
CA ALA A 108 0.30 -15.80 -1.62
C ALA A 108 -0.76 -14.98 -0.84
N SER A 109 -0.36 -13.81 -0.31
CA SER A 109 -1.26 -12.87 0.34
C SER A 109 -2.20 -12.20 -0.66
N LEU A 110 -3.42 -11.87 -0.24
CA LEU A 110 -4.40 -11.18 -1.08
C LEU A 110 -3.90 -9.81 -1.59
N TYR A 111 -3.06 -9.15 -0.80
CA TYR A 111 -2.43 -7.87 -1.12
C TYR A 111 -1.24 -7.60 -0.19
N SER A 112 -0.36 -6.68 -0.59
CA SER A 112 0.73 -6.15 0.24
C SER A 112 0.38 -4.79 0.85
N LYS A 113 1.04 -4.45 1.97
CA LYS A 113 0.90 -3.15 2.65
C LYS A 113 1.47 -2.00 1.81
N LEU A 114 2.59 -2.24 1.13
CA LEU A 114 3.23 -1.30 0.21
C LEU A 114 2.93 -1.69 -1.24
N PRO A 115 2.88 -0.75 -2.19
CA PRO A 115 2.76 -1.07 -3.62
C PRO A 115 3.98 -1.86 -4.10
N ALA A 116 3.78 -2.73 -5.10
CA ALA A 116 4.83 -3.62 -5.60
C ALA A 116 6.13 -2.89 -6.01
N THR A 117 6.03 -1.67 -6.52
CA THR A 117 7.19 -0.83 -6.89
C THR A 117 8.11 -0.56 -5.71
N ILE A 118 7.57 -0.04 -4.60
CA ILE A 118 8.35 0.25 -3.38
C ILE A 118 8.85 -1.04 -2.75
N GLN A 119 8.03 -2.09 -2.76
CA GLN A 119 8.43 -3.37 -2.19
C GLN A 119 9.65 -3.95 -2.92
N SER A 120 9.61 -4.01 -4.26
CA SER A 120 10.75 -4.50 -5.05
C SER A 120 12.00 -3.63 -4.86
N SER A 121 11.85 -2.30 -4.80
CA SER A 121 12.98 -1.41 -4.50
C SER A 121 13.60 -1.68 -3.12
N ASN A 122 12.77 -1.90 -2.09
CA ASN A 122 13.24 -2.22 -0.74
C ASN A 122 13.96 -3.58 -0.70
N ASP A 123 13.44 -4.59 -1.39
CA ASP A 123 14.05 -5.92 -1.46
C ASP A 123 15.43 -5.86 -2.14
N ILE A 124 15.54 -5.13 -3.26
CA ILE A 124 16.81 -4.90 -3.97
C ILE A 124 17.79 -4.14 -3.07
N ALA A 125 17.36 -3.07 -2.42
CA ALA A 125 18.23 -2.28 -1.52
C ALA A 125 18.75 -3.14 -0.36
N ARG A 126 17.88 -3.97 0.23
CA ARG A 126 18.25 -4.92 1.29
C ARG A 126 19.31 -5.91 0.79
N ILE A 127 19.09 -6.58 -0.35
CA ILE A 127 20.05 -7.53 -0.90
C ILE A 127 21.37 -6.84 -1.27
N GLY A 128 21.30 -5.66 -1.90
CA GLY A 128 22.46 -4.85 -2.23
C GLY A 128 23.30 -4.49 -1.00
N SER A 129 22.65 -4.11 0.11
CA SER A 129 23.34 -3.84 1.37
C SER A 129 24.08 -5.07 1.93
N MET A 130 23.53 -6.28 1.77
CA MET A 130 24.18 -7.52 2.19
C MET A 130 25.38 -7.87 1.29
N LEU A 131 25.22 -7.66 -0.01
CA LEU A 131 26.26 -7.92 -1.02
C LEU A 131 27.42 -6.93 -0.98
N SER A 132 27.22 -5.73 -0.42
CA SER A 132 28.32 -4.76 -0.22
C SER A 132 29.50 -5.34 0.58
N ARG A 133 29.26 -6.40 1.36
CA ARG A 133 30.28 -7.16 2.10
C ARG A 133 31.13 -8.10 1.22
N PHE A 134 30.67 -8.40 0.01
CA PHE A 134 31.33 -9.27 -0.96
C PHE A 134 31.77 -8.42 -2.16
N SER A 135 32.85 -7.65 -1.99
CA SER A 135 33.33 -6.73 -3.04
C SER A 135 33.86 -7.46 -4.27
N GLY A 136 33.49 -7.00 -5.47
CA GLY A 136 34.20 -7.28 -6.72
C GLY A 136 33.45 -8.01 -7.83
N LYS A 137 32.14 -8.29 -7.69
CA LYS A 137 31.34 -8.92 -8.75
C LYS A 137 30.10 -8.09 -9.09
N SER A 138 29.88 -7.86 -10.38
CA SER A 138 28.61 -7.34 -10.89
C SER A 138 27.60 -8.47 -10.93
N TYR A 139 26.42 -8.25 -10.37
CA TYR A 139 25.34 -9.23 -10.34
C TYR A 139 24.18 -8.73 -11.19
N ASP A 140 23.58 -9.65 -11.95
CA ASP A 140 22.38 -9.35 -12.72
C ASP A 140 21.20 -9.08 -11.77
N TYR A 141 20.53 -7.94 -11.94
CA TYR A 141 19.39 -7.54 -11.09
C TYR A 141 18.23 -8.55 -11.11
N ARG A 142 18.11 -9.36 -12.17
CA ARG A 142 17.11 -10.45 -12.27
C ARG A 142 17.24 -11.46 -11.14
N LEU A 143 18.45 -11.68 -10.63
CA LEU A 143 18.70 -12.58 -9.50
C LEU A 143 18.04 -12.08 -8.20
N PHE A 144 17.79 -10.78 -8.09
CA PHE A 144 17.18 -10.18 -6.90
C PHE A 144 15.67 -10.06 -7.00
N ILE A 145 15.11 -10.20 -8.21
CA ILE A 145 13.66 -10.17 -8.46
C ILE A 145 13.03 -11.56 -8.22
N LEU A 146 13.76 -12.65 -8.48
CA LEU A 146 13.23 -14.04 -8.49
C LEU A 146 13.75 -14.97 -7.38
N SER A 147 14.59 -14.50 -6.45
CA SER A 147 15.22 -15.35 -5.41
C SER A 147 14.29 -15.76 -4.25
N ILE A 148 12.96 -15.63 -4.36
CA ILE A 148 11.99 -15.99 -3.31
C ILE A 148 11.09 -17.18 -3.73
N ILE A 149 11.42 -17.89 -4.83
CA ILE A 149 10.69 -19.09 -5.28
C ILE A 149 11.63 -20.31 -5.41
N ARG A 150 12.55 -20.46 -4.46
CA ARG A 150 13.24 -21.73 -4.22
C ARG A 150 13.19 -22.09 -2.75
#